data_AF-A0A960T6M2-F1
#
_entry.id   AF-A0A960T6M2-F1
#
_cell.length_a   1.000
_cell.length_b   1.000
_cell.length_c   1.000
_cell.angle_alpha   90.00
_cell.angle_beta   90.00
_cell.angle_gamma   90.00
#
_symmetry.space_group_name_H-M   'P 1'
#
loop_
_entity.id
_entity.type
_entity.pdbx_description
1 polymer ?
#
loop_
_entity_poly.entity_id
_entity_poly.type
_entity_poly.pdbx_seq_one_letter_code
_entity_poly.pdbx_strand_id
1 'polypeptide(L)'
;VNLEQELRELSDSLQQSRKDLEMVLRRELMAAYPDPKAVTALQKAAIEKEVEGVATMRQLDAVNGMLDVLMTWFRDAHLLRSNGDRGLVYNLDCLSELEQAARSPQLPSMDRVEKAVEEMQLALARSSPLPASLEALCLKLDMSG
;
A
#
# COMPACT_ATOMS: atom_id res chain seq x y z
N VAL A 1 9.44 -16.57 -8.70
CA VAL A 1 8.76 -15.27 -8.91
C VAL A 1 9.75 -14.20 -8.49
N ASN A 2 10.00 -13.16 -9.29
CA ASN A 2 10.96 -12.12 -8.91
C ASN A 2 10.23 -11.06 -8.09
N LEU A 3 10.24 -11.21 -6.76
CA LEU A 3 9.55 -10.30 -5.85
C LEU A 3 10.00 -8.84 -6.04
N GLU A 4 11.29 -8.60 -6.32
CA GLU A 4 11.79 -7.24 -6.57
C GLU A 4 11.13 -6.60 -7.78
N GLN A 5 10.86 -7.39 -8.83
CA GLN A 5 10.17 -6.93 -10.01
C GLN A 5 8.70 -6.61 -9.71
N GLU A 6 8.00 -7.48 -8.99
CA GLU A 6 6.59 -7.26 -8.61
C GLU A 6 6.44 -6.04 -7.69
N LEU A 7 7.35 -5.85 -6.74
CA LEU A 7 7.38 -4.67 -5.87
C LEU A 7 7.62 -3.39 -6.65
N ARG A 8 8.51 -3.44 -7.66
CA ARG A 8 8.75 -2.30 -8.55
C ARG A 8 7.51 -1.99 -9.37
N GLU A 9 6.90 -2.99 -10.00
CA GLU A 9 5.69 -2.83 -10.80
C GLU A 9 4.53 -2.27 -9.96
N LEU A 10 4.36 -2.76 -8.74
CA LEU A 10 3.37 -2.29 -7.78
C LEU A 10 3.62 -0.84 -7.34
N SER A 11 4.87 -0.52 -7.00
CA SER A 11 5.27 0.85 -6.66
C SER A 11 5.03 1.80 -7.84
N ASP A 12 5.43 1.41 -9.05
CA ASP A 12 5.26 2.20 -10.26
C ASP A 12 3.77 2.41 -10.58
N SER A 13 2.95 1.37 -10.43
CA SER A 13 1.50 1.44 -10.58
C SER A 13 0.86 2.42 -9.60
N LEU A 14 1.24 2.38 -8.31
CA LEU A 14 0.75 3.31 -7.30
C LEU A 14 1.21 4.75 -7.56
N GLN A 15 2.46 4.94 -8.00
CA GLN A 15 2.96 6.25 -8.38
C GLN A 15 2.24 6.80 -9.62
N GLN A 16 1.94 5.95 -10.59
CA GLN A 16 1.20 6.34 -11.78
C GLN A 16 -0.24 6.71 -11.43
N SER A 17 -0.92 5.87 -10.63
CA SER A 17 -2.27 6.17 -10.14
C SER A 17 -2.32 7.50 -9.38
N ARG A 18 -1.28 7.81 -8.59
CA ARG A 18 -1.17 9.11 -7.91
C ARG A 18 -1.05 10.27 -8.91
N LYS A 19 -0.18 10.15 -9.92
CA LYS A 19 -0.01 11.20 -10.93
C LYS A 19 -1.29 11.44 -11.73
N ASP A 20 -2.00 10.38 -12.08
CA ASP A 20 -3.27 10.47 -12.81
C ASP A 20 -4.33 11.16 -11.95
N LEU A 21 -4.41 10.82 -10.65
CA LEU A 21 -5.28 11.49 -9.69
C LEU A 21 -4.94 12.98 -9.55
N GLU A 22 -3.66 13.33 -9.39
CA GLU A 22 -3.22 14.73 -9.28
C GLU A 22 -3.61 15.53 -10.54
N MET A 23 -3.52 14.91 -11.73
CA MET A 23 -3.91 15.55 -12.98
C MET A 23 -5.42 15.79 -13.07
N VAL A 24 -6.23 14.79 -12.67
CA VAL A 24 -7.70 14.89 -12.66
C VAL A 24 -8.15 15.95 -11.67
N LEU A 25 -7.68 15.90 -10.42
CA LEU A 25 -8.05 16.86 -9.38
C LEU A 25 -7.66 18.29 -9.75
N ARG A 26 -6.44 18.48 -10.28
CA ARG A 26 -5.99 19.81 -10.72
C ARG A 26 -6.91 20.36 -11.81
N ARG A 27 -7.32 19.53 -12.76
CA ARG A 27 -8.23 19.92 -13.84
C ARG A 27 -9.61 20.30 -13.29
N GLU A 28 -10.17 19.49 -12.40
CA GLU A 28 -11.48 19.72 -11.79
C GLU A 28 -11.51 20.99 -10.94
N LEU A 29 -10.52 21.17 -10.07
CA LEU A 29 -10.42 22.36 -9.22
C LEU A 29 -10.21 23.65 -10.04
N MET A 30 -9.41 23.60 -11.12
CA MET A 30 -9.27 24.75 -12.03
C MET A 30 -10.56 25.04 -12.81
N ALA A 31 -11.31 24.01 -13.22
CA ALA A 31 -12.57 24.16 -13.94
C ALA A 31 -13.72 24.71 -13.07
N ALA A 32 -13.60 24.61 -11.74
CA ALA A 32 -14.55 25.21 -10.81
C ALA A 32 -14.49 26.76 -10.78
N TYR A 33 -13.44 27.37 -11.35
CA TYR A 33 -13.33 28.82 -11.45
C TYR A 33 -14.05 29.37 -12.69
N PRO A 34 -14.75 30.53 -12.59
CA PRO A 34 -15.46 31.14 -13.71
C PRO A 34 -14.58 31.50 -14.92
N ASP A 35 -13.32 31.87 -14.67
CA ASP A 35 -12.29 32.06 -15.69
C ASP A 35 -10.99 31.35 -15.26
N PRO A 36 -10.73 30.13 -15.78
CA PRO A 36 -9.52 29.37 -15.47
C PRO A 36 -8.22 30.07 -15.85
N LYS A 37 -8.26 31.06 -16.76
CA LYS A 37 -7.08 31.84 -17.16
C LYS A 37 -6.82 33.03 -16.23
N ALA A 38 -7.81 33.46 -15.46
CA ALA A 38 -7.70 34.56 -14.50
C ALA A 38 -7.36 34.09 -13.07
N VAL A 39 -7.09 32.80 -12.86
CA VAL A 39 -6.72 32.27 -11.54
C VAL A 39 -5.41 32.91 -11.07
N THR A 40 -5.49 33.61 -9.93
CA THR A 40 -4.36 34.32 -9.33
C THR A 40 -3.29 33.34 -8.81
N ALA A 41 -2.07 33.84 -8.60
CA ALA A 41 -0.98 33.03 -8.03
C ALA A 41 -1.34 32.42 -6.67
N LEU A 42 -2.07 33.16 -5.81
CA LEU A 42 -2.53 32.67 -4.52
C LEU A 42 -3.54 31.51 -4.67
N GLN A 43 -4.49 31.65 -5.60
CA GLN A 43 -5.45 30.59 -5.88
C GLN A 43 -4.78 29.35 -6.47
N LYS A 44 -3.80 29.51 -7.37
CA LYS A 44 -2.99 28.39 -7.88
C LYS A 44 -2.26 27.66 -6.76
N ALA A 45 -1.62 28.39 -5.85
CA ALA A 45 -0.94 27.79 -4.70
C ALA A 45 -1.90 27.04 -3.77
N ALA A 46 -3.12 27.55 -3.56
CA ALA A 46 -4.16 26.87 -2.80
C ALA A 46 -4.60 25.56 -3.48
N ILE A 47 -4.84 25.60 -4.80
CA ILE A 47 -5.18 24.41 -5.60
C ILE A 47 -4.06 23.36 -5.50
N GLU A 48 -2.80 23.73 -5.72
CA GLU A 48 -1.69 22.78 -5.65
C GLU A 48 -1.58 22.12 -4.27
N LYS A 49 -1.76 22.89 -3.19
CA LYS A 49 -1.78 22.35 -1.83
C LYS A 49 -2.91 21.36 -1.60
N GLU A 50 -4.10 21.66 -2.13
CA GLU A 50 -5.26 20.77 -2.00
C GLU A 50 -5.08 19.49 -2.83
N VAL A 51 -4.56 19.61 -4.06
CA VAL A 51 -4.19 18.46 -4.89
C VAL A 51 -3.17 17.57 -4.18
N GLU A 52 -2.10 18.14 -3.64
CA GLU A 52 -1.07 17.40 -2.90
C GLU A 52 -1.65 16.70 -1.66
N GLY A 53 -2.50 17.40 -0.89
CA GLY A 53 -3.15 16.84 0.28
C GLY A 53 -4.02 15.64 -0.05
N VAL A 54 -4.91 15.77 -1.03
CA VAL A 54 -5.81 14.67 -1.45
C VAL A 54 -5.03 13.52 -2.05
N ALA A 55 -4.05 13.79 -2.92
CA ALA A 55 -3.21 12.77 -3.53
C ALA A 55 -2.43 11.97 -2.49
N THR A 56 -1.89 12.64 -1.47
CA THR A 56 -1.17 12.01 -0.36
C THR A 56 -2.11 11.11 0.46
N MET A 57 -3.30 11.61 0.83
CA MET A 57 -4.29 10.81 1.58
C MET A 57 -4.69 9.56 0.79
N ARG A 58 -4.99 9.68 -0.50
CA ARG A 58 -5.36 8.54 -1.35
C ARG A 58 -4.23 7.53 -1.51
N GLN A 59 -2.99 8.01 -1.61
CA GLN A 59 -1.83 7.12 -1.66
C GLN A 59 -1.70 6.33 -0.35
N LEU A 60 -1.86 6.99 0.81
CA LEU A 60 -1.82 6.32 2.11
C LEU A 60 -2.96 5.31 2.26
N ASP A 61 -4.18 5.64 1.83
CA ASP A 61 -5.32 4.72 1.86
C ASP A 61 -5.06 3.47 1.01
N ALA A 62 -4.54 3.65 -0.20
CA ALA A 62 -4.22 2.53 -1.09
C ALA A 62 -3.15 1.61 -0.49
N VAL A 63 -2.10 2.20 0.10
CA VAL A 63 -1.05 1.41 0.75
C VAL A 63 -1.56 0.71 2.01
N ASN A 64 -2.38 1.37 2.82
CA ASN A 64 -2.99 0.74 3.99
C ASN A 64 -3.88 -0.45 3.60
N GLY A 65 -4.68 -0.32 2.54
CA GLY A 65 -5.48 -1.44 2.04
C GLY A 65 -4.62 -2.63 1.60
N MET A 66 -3.44 -2.39 1.02
CA MET A 66 -2.50 -3.46 0.70
C MET A 66 -1.89 -4.11 1.95
N LEU A 67 -1.56 -3.31 2.96
CA LEU A 67 -1.04 -3.81 4.23
C LEU A 67 -2.09 -4.63 4.99
N ASP A 68 -3.36 -4.25 4.90
CA ASP A 68 -4.47 -5.04 5.45
C ASP A 68 -4.59 -6.40 4.76
N VAL A 69 -4.49 -6.44 3.43
CA VAL A 69 -4.48 -7.71 2.67
C VAL A 69 -3.29 -8.58 3.11
N LEU A 70 -2.09 -7.99 3.21
CA LEU A 70 -0.90 -8.69 3.69
C LEU A 70 -1.10 -9.28 5.09
N MET A 71 -1.67 -8.50 6.02
CA MET A 71 -2.01 -8.92 7.36
C MET A 71 -2.99 -10.10 7.38
N THR A 72 -4.06 -10.03 6.57
CA THR A 72 -5.02 -11.14 6.48
C THR A 72 -4.39 -12.41 5.92
N TRP A 73 -3.45 -12.28 4.97
CA TRP A 73 -2.74 -13.42 4.40
C TRP A 73 -1.88 -14.14 5.44
N PHE A 74 -1.09 -13.40 6.22
CA PHE A 74 -0.30 -14.00 7.31
C PHE A 74 -1.18 -14.62 8.39
N ARG A 75 -2.27 -13.95 8.75
CA ARG A 75 -3.26 -14.45 9.70
C ARG A 75 -3.86 -15.78 9.23
N ASP A 76 -4.22 -15.89 7.96
CA ASP A 76 -4.75 -17.13 7.38
C ASP A 76 -3.70 -18.25 7.35
N ALA A 77 -2.45 -17.94 7.02
CA ALA A 77 -1.35 -18.91 7.07
C ALA A 77 -1.11 -19.44 8.51
N HIS A 78 -1.18 -18.57 9.52
CA HIS A 78 -1.08 -18.96 10.94
C HIS A 78 -2.28 -19.78 11.42
N LEU A 79 -3.48 -19.43 10.98
CA LEU A 79 -4.69 -20.20 11.25
C LEU A 79 -4.54 -21.63 10.72
N LEU A 80 -4.12 -21.79 9.47
CA LEU A 80 -3.90 -23.10 8.85
C LEU A 80 -2.76 -23.88 9.50
N ARG A 81 -1.66 -23.21 9.86
CA ARG A 81 -0.54 -23.83 10.61
C ARG A 81 -1.01 -24.43 11.93
N SER A 82 -1.94 -23.75 12.59
CA SER A 82 -2.50 -24.18 13.87
C SER A 82 -3.63 -25.20 13.71
N ASN A 83 -3.84 -25.71 12.49
CA ASN A 83 -4.94 -26.60 12.13
C ASN A 83 -6.32 -26.03 12.50
N GLY A 84 -6.47 -24.71 12.34
CA GLY A 84 -7.72 -24.00 12.59
C GLY A 84 -8.79 -24.27 11.53
N ASP A 85 -9.99 -23.76 11.78
CA ASP A 85 -11.13 -23.97 10.89
C ASP A 85 -10.93 -23.25 9.55
N ARG A 86 -10.95 -24.02 8.46
CA ARG A 86 -10.85 -23.51 7.08
C ARG A 86 -12.00 -22.57 6.72
N GLY A 87 -13.16 -22.71 7.36
CA GLY A 87 -14.29 -21.79 7.19
C GLY A 87 -14.01 -20.36 7.67
N LEU A 88 -12.93 -20.15 8.41
CA LEU A 88 -12.51 -18.84 8.89
C LEU A 88 -11.43 -18.18 8.00
N VAL A 89 -10.88 -18.89 7.01
CA VAL A 89 -9.88 -18.35 6.07
C VAL A 89 -10.54 -17.26 5.23
N TYR A 90 -9.91 -16.09 5.15
CA TYR A 90 -10.43 -14.96 4.39
C TYR A 90 -10.11 -15.08 2.90
N ASN A 91 -8.88 -15.48 2.57
CA ASN A 91 -8.36 -15.57 1.19
C ASN A 91 -8.53 -16.99 0.61
N LEU A 92 -9.79 -17.45 0.53
CA LEU A 92 -10.13 -18.83 0.11
C LEU A 92 -9.70 -19.16 -1.33
N ASP A 93 -9.64 -18.16 -2.19
CA ASP A 93 -9.15 -18.26 -3.57
C ASP A 93 -7.66 -18.62 -3.65
N CYS A 94 -6.89 -18.30 -2.60
CA CYS A 94 -5.46 -18.58 -2.47
C CYS A 94 -5.15 -19.71 -1.47
N LEU A 95 -6.12 -20.61 -1.23
CA LEU A 95 -6.00 -21.62 -0.17
C LEU A 95 -4.79 -22.55 -0.38
N SER A 96 -4.47 -22.92 -1.62
CA SER A 96 -3.33 -23.80 -1.91
C SER A 96 -2.00 -23.15 -1.52
N GLU A 97 -1.83 -21.88 -1.88
CA GLU A 97 -0.67 -21.05 -1.58
C GLU A 97 -0.55 -20.82 -0.07
N LEU A 98 -1.67 -20.55 0.59
CA LEU A 98 -1.73 -20.39 2.05
C LEU A 98 -1.37 -21.68 2.79
N GLU A 99 -1.81 -22.85 2.32
CA GLU A 99 -1.44 -24.13 2.91
C GLU A 99 0.07 -24.42 2.73
N GLN A 100 0.64 -24.03 1.58
CA GLN A 100 2.09 -24.12 1.37
C GLN A 100 2.84 -23.19 2.32
N ALA A 101 2.41 -21.95 2.45
CA ALA A 101 2.99 -20.96 3.36
C ALA A 101 2.90 -21.40 4.83
N ALA A 102 1.76 -21.95 5.24
CA ALA A 102 1.53 -22.47 6.58
C ALA A 102 2.54 -23.56 6.97
N ARG A 103 3.02 -24.35 6.01
CA ARG A 103 4.04 -25.39 6.21
C ARG A 103 5.48 -24.85 6.21
N SER A 104 5.70 -23.61 5.77
CA SER A 104 7.05 -23.04 5.69
C SER A 104 7.66 -22.80 7.08
N PRO A 105 8.83 -23.37 7.43
CA PRO A 105 9.45 -23.11 8.73
C PRO A 105 9.81 -21.64 8.95
N GLN A 106 9.83 -20.84 7.88
CA GLN A 106 10.21 -19.43 7.90
C GLN A 106 9.03 -18.46 7.98
N LEU A 107 7.78 -18.93 8.17
CA LEU A 107 6.65 -18.01 8.33
C LEU A 107 6.88 -17.09 9.55
N PRO A 108 6.97 -15.76 9.35
CA PRO A 108 7.15 -14.79 10.43
C PRO A 108 6.04 -14.90 11.47
N SER A 109 6.34 -14.63 12.75
CA SER A 109 5.31 -14.51 13.79
C SER A 109 4.38 -13.32 13.51
N MET A 110 3.12 -13.39 13.96
CA MET A 110 2.19 -12.28 13.82
C MET A 110 2.73 -10.97 14.44
N ASP A 111 3.33 -11.04 15.63
CA ASP A 111 3.98 -9.87 16.25
C ASP A 111 5.04 -9.21 15.36
N ARG A 112 5.80 -10.01 14.60
CA ARG A 112 6.81 -9.50 13.65
C ARG A 112 6.15 -8.84 12.45
N VAL A 113 5.06 -9.44 11.95
CA VAL A 113 4.29 -8.88 10.82
C VAL A 113 3.67 -7.54 11.22
N GLU A 114 2.95 -7.50 12.34
CA GLU A 114 2.30 -6.30 12.87
C GLU A 114 3.30 -5.16 13.05
N LYS A 115 4.43 -5.43 13.71
CA LYS A 115 5.48 -4.45 13.91
C LYS A 115 6.06 -3.93 12.59
N ALA A 116 6.28 -4.81 11.60
CA ALA A 116 6.81 -4.40 10.31
C ALA A 116 5.83 -3.51 9.53
N VAL A 117 4.53 -3.83 9.60
CA VAL A 117 3.43 -3.04 9.02
C VAL A 117 3.34 -1.66 9.70
N GLU A 118 3.31 -1.60 11.02
CA GLU A 118 3.29 -0.34 11.78
C GLU A 118 4.48 0.55 11.45
N GLU A 119 5.69 -0.02 11.39
CA GLU A 119 6.90 0.72 11.04
C GLU A 119 6.85 1.26 9.60
N MET A 120 6.27 0.50 8.66
CA MET A 120 6.07 0.98 7.29
C MET A 120 5.05 2.14 7.24
N GLN A 121 3.92 2.01 7.93
CA GLN A 121 2.91 3.08 8.02
C GLN A 121 3.52 4.36 8.59
N LEU A 122 4.31 4.24 9.67
CA LEU A 122 5.02 5.36 10.27
C LEU A 122 6.05 5.99 9.33
N ALA A 123 6.78 5.18 8.55
CA ALA A 123 7.73 5.67 7.57
C ALA A 123 7.04 6.50 6.47
N LEU A 124 5.91 6.00 5.95
CA LEU A 124 5.12 6.70 4.94
C LEU A 124 4.48 7.99 5.47
N ALA A 125 3.98 7.96 6.71
CA ALA A 125 3.46 9.16 7.38
C ALA A 125 4.54 10.24 7.58
N ARG A 126 5.83 9.85 7.61
CA ARG A 126 6.99 10.76 7.67
C ARG A 126 7.56 11.09 6.28
N SER A 127 6.79 10.85 5.22
CA SER A 127 7.17 11.13 3.84
C SER A 127 8.35 10.31 3.31
N SER A 128 8.56 9.10 3.85
CA SER A 128 9.53 8.18 3.25
C SER A 128 9.05 7.74 1.86
N PRO A 129 9.96 7.56 0.88
CA PRO A 129 9.57 7.08 -0.44
C PRO A 129 8.97 5.67 -0.38
N LEU A 130 7.82 5.49 -1.03
CA LEU A 130 7.12 4.20 -1.10
C LEU A 130 8.00 3.01 -1.53
N PRO A 131 8.86 3.11 -2.58
CA PRO A 131 9.73 1.99 -2.96
C PRO A 131 10.64 1.52 -1.81
N ALA A 132 11.26 2.48 -1.10
CA ALA A 132 12.16 2.17 0.01
C ALA A 132 11.40 1.60 1.22
N SER A 133 10.18 2.07 1.47
CA SER A 133 9.31 1.53 2.51
C SER A 133 8.87 0.09 2.21
N LEU A 134 8.53 -0.23 0.96
CA LEU A 134 8.19 -1.58 0.52
C LEU A 134 9.38 -2.54 0.61
N GLU A 135 10.56 -2.10 0.16
CA GLU A 135 11.80 -2.89 0.28
C GLU A 135 12.11 -3.20 1.75
N ALA A 136 12.03 -2.20 2.62
CA ALA A 136 12.25 -2.39 4.06
C ALA A 136 11.22 -3.35 4.69
N LEU A 137 9.96 -3.33 4.26
CA LEU A 137 8.94 -4.27 4.70
C LEU A 137 9.31 -5.71 4.29
N CYS A 138 9.65 -5.93 3.02
CA CYS A 138 9.99 -7.27 2.51
C CYS A 138 11.23 -7.84 3.21
N LEU A 139 12.26 -7.01 3.45
CA LEU A 139 13.43 -7.41 4.24
C LEU A 139 13.05 -7.82 5.67
N LYS A 140 12.17 -7.05 6.33
CA LYS A 140 11.72 -7.38 7.69
C LYS A 140 10.87 -8.63 7.76
N LEU A 141 10.24 -9.04 6.67
CA LEU A 141 9.39 -10.25 6.61
C LEU A 141 10.10 -11.45 5.97
N ASP A 142 11.40 -11.35 5.70
CA ASP A 142 12.21 -12.37 5.03
C ASP A 142 11.59 -12.82 3.69
N MET A 143 10.94 -11.90 2.96
CA MET A 143 10.29 -12.19 1.69
C MET A 143 11.26 -12.22 0.50
N SER A 144 12.54 -11.91 0.71
CA SER A 144 13.57 -11.71 -0.32
C SER A 144 14.11 -12.98 -1.01
N GLY A 145 13.32 -14.07 -1.06
CA GLY A 145 13.75 -15.41 -1.50
C GLY A 145 13.25 -15.83 -2.87
#